data_AF-A0A954PIA1-F1
#
_entry.id   AF-A0A954PIA1-F1
#
_cell.length_a   1.000
_cell.length_b   1.000
_cell.length_c   1.000
_cell.angle_alpha   90.00
_cell.angle_beta   90.00
_cell.angle_gamma   90.00
#
_symmetry.space_group_name_H-M   'P 1'
#
loop_
_entity.id
_entity.type
_entity.pdbx_description
1 polymer ?
#
loop_
_entity_poly.entity_id
_entity_poly.type
_entity_poly.pdbx_seq_one_letter_code
_entity_poly.pdbx_strand_id
1 'polypeptide(L)'
;MPVDINAVFERGGRELLDLLEYSVLSLNKEVVFLYLAREYRQHPTARMAVALHDMFCAAQSPARIDLAVLLPPKDMRLEQAISGLRPVPPVRPAPPAEDGAALEDAAAVEDSEALEAEEPPRPPPPVLPPRYLFDAVVEQLTAGPETVVARVAQHYDPSLTPHENLPGGKLQAGQRAFVENIWLPIVRPHLVAAGFWRVATVA
;
A
#
# COMPACT_ATOMS: atom_id res chain seq x y z
N MET A 1 -15.57 -18.05 22.71
CA MET A 1 -14.33 -18.84 22.53
C MET A 1 -13.38 -17.98 21.72
N PRO A 2 -12.07 -17.94 22.03
CA PRO A 2 -11.13 -17.12 21.28
C PRO A 2 -11.08 -17.60 19.83
N VAL A 3 -11.16 -16.64 18.89
CA VAL A 3 -11.17 -16.93 17.45
C VAL A 3 -9.73 -16.98 16.96
N ASP A 4 -9.40 -18.02 16.19
CA ASP A 4 -8.11 -18.08 15.52
C ASP A 4 -8.13 -17.23 14.25
N ILE A 5 -7.61 -16.01 14.36
CA ILE A 5 -7.52 -15.04 13.26
C ILE A 5 -6.68 -15.60 12.09
N ASN A 6 -5.65 -16.41 12.36
CA ASN A 6 -4.85 -17.01 11.29
C ASN A 6 -5.66 -18.02 10.49
N ALA A 7 -6.51 -18.79 11.16
CA ALA A 7 -7.44 -19.70 10.51
C ALA A 7 -8.47 -18.95 9.65
N VAL A 8 -8.94 -17.78 10.09
CA VAL A 8 -9.81 -16.89 9.27
C VAL A 8 -9.09 -16.41 8.02
N PHE A 9 -7.82 -16.00 8.15
CA PHE A 9 -7.00 -15.60 7.00
C PHE A 9 -6.75 -16.73 6.01
N GLU A 10 -6.61 -17.98 6.50
CA GLU A 10 -6.44 -19.17 5.66
C GLU A 10 -7.73 -19.56 4.92
N ARG A 11 -8.85 -19.55 5.64
CA ARG A 11 -10.16 -19.92 5.09
C ARG A 11 -10.63 -18.92 4.05
N GLY A 12 -10.39 -17.64 4.28
CA GLY A 12 -10.86 -16.56 3.43
C GLY A 12 -12.39 -16.45 3.40
N GLY A 13 -12.94 -15.94 2.29
CA GLY A 13 -14.38 -15.82 2.10
C GLY A 13 -15.01 -14.69 2.92
N ARG A 14 -16.27 -14.89 3.34
CA ARG A 14 -17.06 -13.85 4.03
C ARG A 14 -16.52 -13.52 5.42
N GLU A 15 -16.12 -14.52 6.20
CA GLU A 15 -15.57 -14.32 7.55
C GLU A 15 -14.32 -13.43 7.52
N LEU A 16 -13.48 -13.59 6.49
CA LEU A 16 -12.33 -12.72 6.28
C LEU A 16 -12.76 -11.27 5.98
N LEU A 17 -13.75 -11.07 5.10
CA LEU A 17 -14.23 -9.73 4.78
C LEU A 17 -14.85 -9.05 6.00
N ASP A 18 -15.65 -9.79 6.78
CA ASP A 18 -16.26 -9.30 8.01
C ASP A 18 -15.20 -8.95 9.07
N LEU A 19 -14.13 -9.75 9.17
CA LEU A 19 -12.98 -9.44 10.03
C LEU A 19 -12.23 -8.19 9.57
N LEU A 20 -12.01 -8.03 8.26
CA LEU A 20 -11.33 -6.85 7.70
C LEU A 20 -12.16 -5.58 7.91
N GLU A 21 -13.48 -5.66 7.69
CA GLU A 21 -14.42 -4.57 7.95
C GLU A 21 -14.42 -4.22 9.44
N TYR A 22 -14.54 -5.20 10.32
CA TYR A 22 -14.40 -4.96 11.75
C TYR A 22 -13.08 -4.27 12.09
N SER A 23 -11.96 -4.74 11.53
CA SER A 23 -10.64 -4.19 11.79
C SER A 23 -10.52 -2.73 11.37
N VAL A 24 -11.15 -2.33 10.27
CA VAL A 24 -11.21 -0.93 9.83
C VAL A 24 -12.08 -0.10 10.77
N LEU A 25 -13.30 -0.57 11.05
CA LEU A 25 -14.26 0.12 11.92
C LEU A 25 -13.72 0.30 13.34
N SER A 26 -12.96 -0.67 13.85
CA SER A 26 -12.37 -0.66 15.19
C SER A 26 -10.97 -0.04 15.25
N LEU A 27 -10.46 0.53 14.15
CA LEU A 27 -9.12 1.13 14.03
C LEU A 27 -7.94 0.16 14.27
N ASN A 28 -8.14 -1.15 14.09
CA ASN A 28 -7.08 -2.16 14.16
C ASN A 28 -6.34 -2.28 12.80
N LYS A 29 -5.63 -1.22 12.43
CA LYS A 29 -4.94 -1.08 11.12
C LYS A 29 -3.87 -2.15 10.90
N GLU A 30 -3.29 -2.67 11.98
CA GLU A 30 -2.26 -3.70 11.94
C GLU A 30 -2.81 -5.03 11.42
N VAL A 31 -4.06 -5.39 11.75
CA VAL A 31 -4.68 -6.64 11.25
C VAL A 31 -4.91 -6.54 9.75
N VAL A 32 -5.34 -5.36 9.28
CA VAL A 32 -5.44 -5.06 7.85
C VAL A 32 -4.07 -5.17 7.19
N PHE A 33 -3.03 -4.55 7.77
CA PHE A 33 -1.67 -4.65 7.25
C PHE A 33 -1.16 -6.10 7.18
N LEU A 34 -1.38 -6.91 8.22
CA LEU A 34 -0.99 -8.33 8.25
C LEU A 34 -1.64 -9.12 7.11
N TYR A 35 -2.94 -8.89 6.88
CA TYR A 35 -3.66 -9.48 5.76
C TYR A 35 -3.06 -9.06 4.41
N LEU A 36 -2.82 -7.76 4.20
CA LEU A 36 -2.27 -7.23 2.96
C LEU A 36 -0.82 -7.68 2.71
N ALA A 37 -0.01 -7.78 3.75
CA ALA A 37 1.35 -8.32 3.66
C ALA A 37 1.33 -9.79 3.21
N ARG A 38 0.36 -10.58 3.69
CA ARG A 38 0.14 -11.96 3.24
C ARG A 38 -0.28 -12.04 1.76
N GLU A 39 -1.20 -11.17 1.34
CA GLU A 39 -1.63 -11.07 -0.07
C GLU A 39 -0.45 -10.65 -0.99
N TYR A 40 0.33 -9.66 -0.57
CA TYR A 40 1.56 -9.25 -1.25
C TYR A 40 2.56 -10.40 -1.39
N ARG A 41 2.77 -11.22 -0.35
CA ARG A 41 3.69 -12.35 -0.40
C ARG A 41 3.31 -13.36 -1.50
N GLN A 42 2.01 -13.55 -1.75
CA GLN A 42 1.51 -14.43 -2.81
C GLN A 42 1.71 -13.83 -4.20
N HIS A 43 1.52 -12.51 -4.34
CA HIS A 43 1.58 -11.80 -5.60
C HIS A 43 2.43 -10.52 -5.49
N PRO A 44 3.76 -10.63 -5.35
CA PRO A 44 4.61 -9.46 -5.11
C PRO A 44 4.68 -8.57 -6.35
N THR A 45 4.19 -7.34 -6.23
CA THR A 45 4.30 -6.32 -7.27
C THR A 45 4.84 -5.00 -6.70
N ALA A 46 5.57 -4.24 -7.51
CA ALA A 46 6.15 -2.96 -7.08
C ALA A 46 5.06 -1.99 -6.57
N ARG A 47 3.90 -1.96 -7.25
CA ARG A 47 2.76 -1.13 -6.86
C ARG A 47 2.21 -1.51 -5.48
N MET A 48 2.06 -2.81 -5.20
CA MET A 48 1.61 -3.28 -3.88
C MET A 48 2.62 -2.96 -2.78
N ALA A 49 3.92 -3.14 -3.04
CA ALA A 49 4.97 -2.80 -2.09
C ALA A 49 4.94 -1.31 -1.74
N VAL A 50 4.92 -0.44 -2.75
CA VAL A 50 4.86 1.03 -2.56
C VAL A 50 3.59 1.43 -1.82
N ALA A 51 2.43 0.87 -2.20
CA ALA A 51 1.16 1.20 -1.55
C ALA A 51 1.12 0.76 -0.08
N LEU A 52 1.60 -0.45 0.25
CA LEU A 52 1.72 -0.92 1.63
C LEU A 52 2.61 0.00 2.47
N HIS A 53 3.75 0.37 1.91
CA HIS A 53 4.67 1.27 2.58
C HIS A 53 4.04 2.65 2.82
N ASP A 54 3.47 3.27 1.79
CA ASP A 54 2.94 4.63 1.87
C ASP A 54 1.69 4.70 2.75
N MET A 55 0.86 3.65 2.77
CA MET A 55 -0.41 3.62 3.53
C MET A 55 -0.28 3.13 4.97
N PHE A 56 0.83 2.47 5.35
CA PHE A 56 0.99 1.95 6.72
C PHE A 56 2.36 2.23 7.36
N CYS A 57 3.44 2.34 6.60
CA CYS A 57 4.81 2.39 7.13
C CYS A 57 5.43 3.80 7.12
N ALA A 58 5.06 4.64 6.16
CA ALA A 58 5.64 5.98 6.03
C ALA A 58 5.30 6.86 7.24
N ALA A 59 6.19 7.81 7.57
CA ALA A 59 6.01 8.69 8.72
C ALA A 59 4.73 9.54 8.65
N GLN A 60 4.36 9.98 7.44
CA GLN A 60 3.16 10.78 7.13
C GLN A 60 1.99 9.92 6.65
N SER A 61 2.01 8.63 6.95
CA SER A 61 1.05 7.69 6.41
C SER A 61 -0.35 7.88 7.01
N PRO A 62 -1.42 7.90 6.19
CA PRO A 62 -2.79 8.10 6.66
C PRO A 62 -3.28 6.98 7.59
N ALA A 63 -2.87 5.74 7.33
CA ALA A 63 -3.19 4.58 8.15
C ALA A 63 -1.93 3.99 8.81
N ARG A 64 -1.02 4.87 9.25
CA ARG A 64 0.18 4.49 9.99
C ARG A 64 -0.14 3.51 11.12
N ILE A 65 0.58 2.38 11.13
CA ILE A 65 0.53 1.38 12.22
C ILE A 65 1.20 1.95 13.46
N ASP A 66 0.79 1.55 14.67
CA ASP A 66 1.31 2.12 15.92
C ASP A 66 2.57 1.38 16.42
N LEU A 67 3.54 1.15 15.53
CA LEU A 67 4.83 0.56 15.85
C LEU A 67 5.88 1.63 16.13
N ALA A 68 5.96 2.07 17.39
CA ALA A 68 6.96 3.03 17.87
C ALA A 68 8.43 2.56 17.64
N VAL A 69 8.64 1.26 17.41
CA VAL A 69 9.97 0.63 17.34
C VAL A 69 10.49 0.48 15.90
N LEU A 70 9.62 0.46 14.88
CA LEU A 70 10.00 0.13 13.48
C LEU A 70 9.75 1.20 12.43
N LEU A 71 8.87 2.15 12.69
CA LEU A 71 8.56 3.18 11.71
C LEU A 71 9.71 4.18 11.69
N PRO A 72 10.05 4.78 10.53
CA PRO A 72 11.29 5.54 10.33
C PRO A 72 11.44 6.59 11.44
N PRO A 73 12.39 6.35 12.38
CA PRO A 73 13.78 6.76 12.16
C PRO A 73 14.84 5.64 12.16
N LYS A 74 14.50 4.37 12.45
CA LYS A 74 15.52 3.34 12.77
C LYS A 74 15.85 2.32 11.66
N ASP A 75 14.90 1.90 10.84
CA ASP A 75 15.16 0.96 9.75
C ASP A 75 15.07 1.64 8.38
N MET A 76 16.21 2.12 7.88
CA MET A 76 16.29 2.72 6.55
C MET A 76 16.25 1.69 5.42
N ARG A 77 16.35 0.38 5.70
CA ARG A 77 16.42 -0.66 4.66
C ARG A 77 15.11 -0.78 3.90
N LEU A 78 13.98 -0.74 4.62
CA LEU A 78 12.67 -0.77 3.99
C LEU A 78 12.47 0.44 3.08
N GLU A 79 12.81 1.64 3.54
CA GLU A 79 12.71 2.87 2.73
C GLU A 79 13.60 2.82 1.50
N GLN A 80 14.84 2.34 1.63
CA GLN A 80 15.78 2.19 0.50
C GLN A 80 15.25 1.18 -0.53
N ALA A 81 14.74 0.04 -0.07
CA ALA A 81 14.16 -0.97 -0.94
C ALA A 81 12.93 -0.44 -1.68
N ILE A 82 12.06 0.30 -1.00
CA ILE A 82 10.87 0.92 -1.60
C ILE A 82 11.25 2.04 -2.58
N SER A 83 12.27 2.84 -2.26
CA SER A 83 12.74 3.93 -3.12
C SER A 83 13.17 3.43 -4.50
N GLY A 84 13.82 2.26 -4.58
CA GLY A 84 14.18 1.63 -5.86
C GLY A 84 12.99 1.09 -6.66
N LEU A 85 11.82 0.94 -6.05
CA LEU A 85 10.59 0.45 -6.68
C LEU A 85 9.65 1.58 -7.11
N ARG A 86 9.87 2.80 -6.61
CA ARG A 86 9.07 3.96 -7.01
C ARG A 86 9.36 4.26 -8.48
N PRO A 87 8.33 4.39 -9.33
CA PRO A 87 8.54 4.81 -10.71
C PRO A 87 9.21 6.19 -10.69
N VAL A 88 10.37 6.29 -11.32
CA VAL A 88 11.01 7.59 -11.55
C VAL A 88 10.06 8.39 -12.42
N PRO A 89 9.59 9.58 -11.98
CA PRO A 89 8.76 10.41 -12.83
C PRO A 89 9.53 10.67 -14.12
N PRO A 90 8.89 10.57 -15.30
CA PRO A 90 9.57 10.86 -16.54
C PRO A 90 10.15 12.27 -16.42
N VAL A 91 11.48 12.39 -16.53
CA VAL A 91 12.15 13.68 -16.58
C VAL A 91 11.57 14.37 -17.80
N ARG A 92 10.67 15.32 -17.57
CA ARG A 92 10.11 16.11 -18.66
C ARG A 92 11.32 16.87 -19.22
N PRO A 93 11.71 16.64 -20.50
CA PRO A 93 12.82 17.38 -21.07
C PRO A 93 12.49 18.86 -20.90
N ALA A 94 13.46 19.62 -20.36
CA ALA A 94 13.29 21.06 -20.20
C ALA A 94 12.87 21.63 -21.56
N PRO A 95 11.82 22.48 -21.62
CA PRO A 95 11.54 23.19 -22.85
C PRO A 95 12.85 23.85 -23.31
N PRO A 96 13.22 23.76 -24.60
CA PRO A 96 14.41 24.43 -25.09
C PRO A 96 14.32 25.88 -24.63
N ALA A 97 15.39 26.36 -23.98
CA ALA A 97 15.49 27.76 -23.62
C ALA A 97 15.25 28.54 -24.92
N GLU A 98 14.15 29.29 -24.97
CA GLU A 98 13.88 30.22 -26.06
C GLU A 98 14.88 31.37 -25.95
N ASP A 99 16.13 31.10 -26.34
CA ASP A 99 17.07 32.15 -26.74
C ASP A 99 16.53 32.70 -28.06
N GLY A 100 15.80 33.81 -27.96
CA GLY A 100 15.29 34.50 -29.13
C GLY A 100 16.41 35.00 -30.03
N ALA A 101 16.32 34.71 -31.33
CA ALA A 101 16.81 35.61 -32.38
C ALA A 101 16.41 35.12 -33.78
N ALA A 102 15.85 36.07 -34.54
CA ALA A 102 15.99 36.26 -35.99
C ALA A 102 15.32 35.27 -36.97
N LEU A 103 14.28 35.81 -37.60
CA LEU A 103 13.85 35.57 -38.97
C LEU A 103 15.00 35.72 -40.00
N GLU A 104 14.85 34.98 -41.11
CA GLU A 104 15.56 35.05 -42.42
C GLU A 104 16.97 34.40 -42.41
N ASP A 105 17.33 33.45 -43.28
CA ASP A 105 17.19 33.38 -44.74
C ASP A 105 17.40 31.91 -45.25
N ALA A 106 16.98 31.65 -46.49
CA ALA A 106 16.92 30.34 -47.14
C ALA A 106 18.27 29.80 -47.64
N ALA A 107 18.52 28.50 -47.46
CA ALA A 107 19.30 27.69 -48.41
C ALA A 107 18.99 26.20 -48.24
N ALA A 108 18.59 25.58 -49.35
CA ALA A 108 18.36 24.16 -49.49
C ALA A 108 19.66 23.35 -49.31
N VAL A 109 19.60 22.31 -48.47
CA VAL A 109 20.49 21.15 -48.55
C VAL A 109 19.62 19.91 -48.35
N GLU A 110 19.25 19.29 -49.46
CA GLU A 110 18.80 17.90 -49.46
C GLU A 110 20.02 17.01 -49.29
N ASP A 111 20.28 16.57 -48.07
CA ASP A 111 21.08 15.37 -47.82
C ASP A 111 20.25 14.46 -46.92
N SER A 112 19.48 13.58 -47.56
CA SER A 112 18.78 12.48 -46.88
C SER A 112 19.81 11.41 -46.53
N GLU A 113 20.61 11.69 -45.51
CA GLU A 113 21.27 10.63 -44.75
C GLU A 113 20.15 9.78 -44.14
N ALA A 114 20.15 8.51 -44.51
CA ALA A 114 19.29 7.50 -43.90
C ALA A 114 19.57 7.50 -42.39
N LEU A 115 18.70 8.20 -41.65
CA LEU A 115 18.57 8.08 -40.21
C LEU A 115 18.39 6.59 -39.92
N GLU A 116 19.48 5.93 -39.55
CA GLU A 116 19.45 4.66 -38.84
C GLU A 116 18.49 4.90 -37.68
N ALA A 117 17.27 4.38 -37.80
CA ALA A 117 16.29 4.45 -36.75
C ALA A 117 16.88 3.67 -35.58
N GLU A 118 17.59 4.37 -34.67
CA GLU A 118 17.99 3.83 -33.38
C GLU A 118 16.73 3.24 -32.77
N GLU A 119 16.67 1.91 -32.74
CA GLU A 119 15.58 1.17 -32.11
C GLU A 119 15.50 1.72 -30.68
N PRO A 120 14.38 2.33 -30.26
CA PRO A 120 14.31 3.03 -29.00
C PRO A 120 14.76 2.08 -27.90
N PRO A 121 15.64 2.52 -26.98
CA PRO A 121 16.25 1.64 -26.00
C PRO A 121 15.16 0.88 -25.27
N ARG A 122 15.20 -0.46 -25.37
CA ARG A 122 14.19 -1.32 -24.75
C ARG A 122 14.14 -0.99 -23.26
N PRO A 123 12.95 -0.75 -22.70
CA PRO A 123 12.84 -0.44 -21.28
C PRO A 123 13.45 -1.59 -20.47
N PRO A 124 14.21 -1.27 -19.41
CA PRO A 124 14.78 -2.30 -18.56
C PRO A 124 13.68 -3.21 -18.00
N PRO A 125 13.96 -4.50 -17.79
CA PRO A 125 12.99 -5.42 -17.24
C PRO A 125 12.48 -4.91 -15.87
N PRO A 126 11.19 -5.10 -15.56
CA PRO A 126 10.62 -4.64 -14.30
C PRO A 126 11.33 -5.33 -13.13
N VAL A 127 11.84 -4.53 -12.19
CA VAL A 127 12.43 -5.04 -10.95
C VAL A 127 11.30 -5.60 -10.09
N LEU A 128 11.32 -6.91 -9.86
CA LEU A 128 10.37 -7.57 -8.97
C LEU A 128 10.77 -7.33 -7.51
N PRO A 129 9.85 -6.90 -6.65
CA PRO A 129 10.20 -6.64 -5.26
C PRO A 129 10.33 -7.95 -4.47
N PRO A 130 11.13 -7.98 -3.38
CA PRO A 130 11.28 -9.17 -2.55
C PRO A 130 9.95 -9.61 -1.92
N ARG A 131 9.64 -10.91 -1.97
CA ARG A 131 8.42 -11.48 -1.35
C ARG A 131 8.31 -11.22 0.15
N TYR A 132 9.45 -11.17 0.83
CA TYR A 132 9.56 -11.07 2.29
C TYR A 132 9.91 -9.65 2.75
N LEU A 133 9.60 -8.64 1.93
CA LEU A 133 9.95 -7.24 2.19
C LEU A 133 9.39 -6.72 3.53
N PHE A 134 8.21 -7.20 3.94
CA PHE A 134 7.52 -6.75 5.15
C PHE A 134 7.63 -7.73 6.32
N ASP A 135 8.43 -8.80 6.20
CA ASP A 135 8.50 -9.86 7.22
C ASP A 135 8.94 -9.36 8.58
N ALA A 136 9.91 -8.46 8.62
CA ALA A 136 10.36 -7.86 9.88
C ALA A 136 9.22 -7.07 10.58
N VAL A 137 8.35 -6.41 9.81
CA VAL A 137 7.18 -5.70 10.34
C VAL A 137 6.13 -6.69 10.83
N VAL A 138 5.84 -7.72 10.02
CA VAL A 138 4.91 -8.80 10.37
C VAL A 138 5.35 -9.51 11.64
N GLU A 139 6.61 -9.92 11.72
CA GLU A 139 7.20 -10.60 12.86
C GLU A 139 6.96 -9.79 14.14
N GLN A 140 7.24 -8.50 14.12
CA GLN A 140 7.04 -7.64 15.29
C GLN A 140 5.58 -7.41 15.66
N LEU A 141 4.68 -7.30 14.69
CA LEU A 141 3.23 -7.25 14.96
C LEU A 141 2.70 -8.53 15.61
N THR A 142 3.39 -9.65 15.36
CA THR A 142 3.04 -10.98 15.87
C THR A 142 3.91 -11.45 17.04
N ALA A 143 4.93 -10.67 17.43
CA ALA A 143 5.84 -11.04 18.50
C ALA A 143 5.26 -10.64 19.86
N GLY A 144 5.19 -11.61 20.78
CA GLY A 144 4.81 -11.40 22.18
C GLY A 144 3.44 -11.95 22.58
N PRO A 145 3.08 -11.87 23.86
CA PRO A 145 1.80 -12.38 24.37
C PRO A 145 0.62 -11.44 24.14
N GLU A 146 0.87 -10.14 23.95
CA GLU A 146 -0.16 -9.10 23.77
C GLU A 146 -0.19 -8.55 22.33
N THR A 147 -0.14 -9.46 21.35
CA THR A 147 -0.17 -9.07 19.93
C THR A 147 -1.49 -8.39 19.57
N VAL A 148 -1.48 -7.56 18.53
CA VAL A 148 -2.72 -6.97 18.00
C VAL A 148 -3.71 -8.07 17.58
N VAL A 149 -3.18 -9.17 17.04
CA VAL A 149 -3.97 -10.36 16.69
C VAL A 149 -4.66 -10.95 17.92
N ALA A 150 -3.94 -11.12 19.03
CA ALA A 150 -4.52 -11.65 20.28
C ALA A 150 -5.59 -10.70 20.84
N ARG A 151 -5.38 -9.38 20.77
CA ARG A 151 -6.38 -8.39 21.21
C ARG A 151 -7.66 -8.46 20.37
N VAL A 152 -7.52 -8.57 19.05
CA VAL A 152 -8.68 -8.71 18.15
C VAL A 152 -9.38 -10.05 18.37
N ALA A 153 -8.63 -11.15 18.51
CA ALA A 153 -9.16 -12.48 18.79
C ALA A 153 -10.00 -12.57 20.09
N GLN A 154 -9.74 -11.69 21.06
CA GLN A 154 -10.48 -11.62 22.32
C GLN A 154 -11.84 -10.91 22.18
N HIS A 155 -11.96 -9.97 21.25
CA HIS A 155 -13.15 -9.10 21.13
C HIS A 155 -14.01 -9.45 19.90
N TYR A 156 -13.41 -10.04 18.87
CA TYR A 156 -14.11 -10.40 17.64
C TYR A 156 -14.89 -11.71 17.80
N ASP A 157 -16.17 -11.66 17.46
CA ASP A 157 -17.07 -12.80 17.35
C ASP A 157 -17.56 -12.94 15.89
N PRO A 158 -17.21 -14.03 15.18
CA PRO A 158 -17.60 -14.24 13.78
C PRO A 158 -19.09 -14.52 13.60
N SER A 159 -19.84 -14.78 14.68
CA SER A 159 -21.29 -14.94 14.61
C SER A 159 -22.05 -13.60 14.56
N LEU A 160 -21.36 -12.50 14.86
CA LEU A 160 -21.89 -11.14 14.84
C LEU A 160 -21.46 -10.39 13.58
N THR A 161 -22.24 -9.41 13.16
CA THR A 161 -21.84 -8.50 12.09
C THR A 161 -20.67 -7.60 12.51
N PRO A 162 -19.91 -7.01 11.58
CA PRO A 162 -18.80 -6.09 11.91
C PRO A 162 -19.22 -4.92 12.81
N HIS A 163 -20.42 -4.38 12.63
CA HIS A 163 -20.96 -3.31 13.46
C HIS A 163 -21.37 -3.79 14.86
N GLU A 164 -21.96 -4.97 14.99
CA GLU A 164 -22.34 -5.56 16.28
C GLU A 164 -21.12 -5.92 17.14
N ASN A 165 -19.99 -6.22 16.51
CA ASN A 165 -18.71 -6.41 17.19
C ASN A 165 -18.12 -5.11 17.79
N LEU A 166 -18.66 -3.93 17.45
CA LEU A 166 -18.19 -2.67 18.03
C LEU A 166 -18.76 -2.48 19.45
N PRO A 167 -18.04 -1.75 20.33
CA PRO A 167 -18.54 -1.40 21.65
C PRO A 167 -19.88 -0.65 21.55
N GLY A 168 -20.97 -1.27 22.01
CA GLY A 168 -22.32 -0.71 21.93
C GLY A 168 -22.94 -0.69 20.53
N GLY A 169 -22.39 -1.44 19.57
CA GLY A 169 -22.93 -1.59 18.23
C GLY A 169 -22.85 -0.33 17.35
N LYS A 170 -22.04 0.67 17.74
CA LYS A 170 -21.99 1.99 17.08
C LYS A 170 -20.55 2.47 16.91
N LEU A 171 -20.31 3.13 15.79
CA LEU A 171 -19.06 3.85 15.55
C LEU A 171 -18.95 5.06 16.47
N GLN A 172 -17.83 5.12 17.19
CA GLN A 172 -17.41 6.31 17.92
C GLN A 172 -17.03 7.44 16.94
N ALA A 173 -17.02 8.69 17.42
CA ALA A 173 -16.73 9.85 16.55
C ALA A 173 -15.36 9.74 15.84
N GLY A 174 -14.32 9.28 16.54
CA GLY A 174 -12.99 9.07 15.94
C GLY A 174 -12.96 7.94 14.91
N GLN A 175 -13.66 6.83 15.17
CA GLN A 175 -13.79 5.71 14.24
C GLN A 175 -14.51 6.14 12.96
N ARG A 176 -15.64 6.86 13.10
CA ARG A 176 -16.38 7.43 11.98
C ARG A 176 -15.51 8.39 11.17
N ALA A 177 -14.82 9.32 11.85
CA ALA A 177 -13.96 10.29 11.18
C ALA A 177 -12.82 9.61 10.40
N PHE A 178 -12.22 8.55 10.93
CA PHE A 178 -11.23 7.77 10.21
C PHE A 178 -11.83 7.08 8.97
N VAL A 179 -12.97 6.40 9.13
CA VAL A 179 -13.63 5.69 8.03
C VAL A 179 -13.99 6.67 6.91
N GLU A 180 -14.70 7.75 7.23
CA GLU A 180 -15.26 8.68 6.25
C GLU A 180 -14.20 9.58 5.61
N ASN A 181 -13.17 10.02 6.35
CA ASN A 181 -12.21 11.01 5.86
C ASN A 181 -10.85 10.42 5.46
N ILE A 182 -10.52 9.20 5.90
CA ILE A 182 -9.20 8.61 5.68
C ILE A 182 -9.33 7.29 4.92
N TRP A 183 -10.08 6.32 5.44
CA TRP A 183 -10.15 4.99 4.86
C TRP A 183 -10.82 5.00 3.48
N LEU A 184 -12.08 5.44 3.42
CA LEU A 184 -12.87 5.42 2.19
C LEU A 184 -12.30 6.30 1.07
N PRO A 185 -11.86 7.56 1.32
CA PRO A 185 -11.41 8.45 0.26
C PRO A 185 -9.92 8.32 -0.09
N ILE A 186 -9.06 7.89 0.84
CA ILE A 186 -7.60 7.90 0.65
C ILE A 186 -7.07 6.47 0.58
N VAL A 187 -7.19 5.71 1.68
CA VAL A 187 -6.47 4.42 1.82
C VAL A 187 -7.03 3.36 0.88
N ARG A 188 -8.35 3.14 0.91
CA ARG A 188 -9.00 2.09 0.11
C ARG A 188 -8.77 2.28 -1.40
N PRO A 189 -8.99 3.46 -2.01
CA PRO A 189 -8.74 3.65 -3.43
C PRO A 189 -7.29 3.38 -3.83
N HIS A 190 -6.32 3.79 -2.99
CA HIS A 190 -4.90 3.54 -3.25
C HIS A 190 -4.56 2.04 -3.19
N LEU A 191 -5.08 1.31 -2.19
CA LEU A 191 -4.87 -0.13 -2.08
C LEU A 191 -5.51 -0.90 -3.24
N VAL A 192 -6.73 -0.53 -3.63
CA VAL A 192 -7.43 -1.16 -4.76
C VAL A 192 -6.68 -0.89 -6.07
N ALA A 193 -6.23 0.36 -6.31
CA ALA A 193 -5.44 0.71 -7.49
C ALA A 193 -4.08 -0.02 -7.55
N ALA A 194 -3.52 -0.35 -6.38
CA ALA A 194 -2.29 -1.14 -6.29
C ALA A 194 -2.49 -2.65 -6.51
N GLY A 195 -3.74 -3.14 -6.45
CA GLY A 195 -4.08 -4.54 -6.72
C GLY A 195 -4.71 -5.30 -5.55
N PHE A 196 -4.97 -4.67 -4.40
CA PHE A 196 -5.64 -5.29 -3.25
C PHE A 196 -7.17 -5.27 -3.40
N TRP A 197 -7.67 -5.99 -4.39
CA TRP A 197 -9.08 -5.95 -4.81
C TRP A 197 -10.08 -6.39 -3.71
N ARG A 198 -9.66 -7.26 -2.79
CA ARG A 198 -10.51 -7.70 -1.66
C ARG A 198 -10.83 -6.58 -0.67
N VAL A 199 -10.03 -5.52 -0.64
CA VAL A 199 -10.29 -4.34 0.19
C VAL A 199 -11.39 -3.45 -0.40
N ALA A 200 -11.75 -3.64 -1.68
CA ALA A 200 -12.78 -2.83 -2.34
C ALA A 200 -14.15 -2.93 -1.66
N THR A 201 -14.44 -4.06 -1.00
CA THR A 201 -15.71 -4.31 -0.30
C THR A 201 -15.67 -3.93 1.18
N VAL A 202 -14.55 -3.44 1.69
CA VAL A 202 -14.35 -3.12 3.11
C VAL A 202 -14.68 -1.65 3.37
N ALA A 203 -15.46 -1.39 4.43
CA ALA A 203 -16.09 -0.10 4.72
C ALA A 203 -15.34 0.72 5.78
#